data_AF-A0A410G0T2-F1
#
_entry.id   AF-A0A410G0T2-F1
#
_cell.length_a   1.000
_cell.length_b   1.000
_cell.length_c   1.000
_cell.angle_alpha   90.00
_cell.angle_beta   90.00
_cell.angle_gamma   90.00
#
_symmetry.space_group_name_H-M   'P 1'
#
loop_
_entity.id
_entity.type
_entity.pdbx_description
1 polymer ?
#
loop_
_entity_poly.entity_id
_entity_poly.type
_entity_poly.pdbx_seq_one_letter_code
_entity_poly.pdbx_strand_id
1 'polypeptide(L)'
;MNRRIVEYLYHGFMPYVPKDKLEAYNNEFNKKGKNSLGFVKEFFPRYVDIPYYHKFPIRDSDAFLFNYFVIDLELYGLKQTNTFKKFKRYF
;
A
#
# COMPACT_ATOMS: atom_id res chain seq x y z
N MET A 1 12.44 9.69 -8.68
CA MET A 1 13.00 8.92 -7.55
C MET A 1 11.91 8.66 -6.49
N ASN A 2 10.79 8.02 -6.88
CA ASN A 2 9.63 7.70 -6.01
C ASN A 2 9.54 6.23 -5.59
N ARG A 3 10.55 5.40 -5.96
CA ARG A 3 10.57 3.95 -5.72
C ARG A 3 10.30 3.56 -4.26
N ARG A 4 10.83 4.34 -3.29
CA ARG A 4 10.74 4.02 -1.86
C ARG A 4 9.29 3.89 -1.36
N ILE A 5 8.39 4.82 -1.69
CA ILE A 5 7.03 4.81 -1.12
C ILE A 5 6.26 3.58 -1.60
N VAL A 6 6.28 3.34 -2.91
CA VAL A 6 5.54 2.25 -3.53
C VAL A 6 6.05 0.89 -3.04
N GLU A 7 7.36 0.74 -2.86
CA GLU A 7 7.98 -0.45 -2.24
C GLU A 7 7.53 -0.64 -0.78
N TYR A 8 7.50 0.43 0.03
CA TYR A 8 6.98 0.37 1.39
C TYR A 8 5.51 -0.06 1.42
N LEU A 9 4.67 0.49 0.54
CA LEU A 9 3.27 0.06 0.43
C LEU A 9 3.17 -1.40 0.00
N TYR A 10 3.97 -1.81 -0.99
CA TYR A 10 4.00 -3.18 -1.48
C TYR A 10 4.25 -4.19 -0.36
N HIS A 11 5.28 -3.95 0.45
CA HIS A 11 5.55 -4.84 1.57
C HIS A 11 4.54 -4.66 2.72
N GLY A 12 4.04 -3.44 2.96
CA GLY A 12 3.02 -3.14 3.97
C GLY A 12 1.71 -3.89 3.73
N PHE A 13 1.30 -4.00 2.47
CA PHE A 13 0.06 -4.68 2.10
C PHE A 13 0.22 -6.19 1.90
N MET A 14 1.44 -6.71 1.78
CA MET A 14 1.69 -8.14 1.56
C MET A 14 1.02 -9.07 2.60
N PRO A 15 0.98 -8.75 3.92
CA PRO A 15 0.27 -9.57 4.91
C PRO A 15 -1.25 -9.63 4.73
N TYR A 16 -1.81 -8.68 3.97
CA TYR A 16 -3.25 -8.56 3.70
C TYR A 16 -3.67 -9.22 2.39
N VAL A 17 -2.71 -9.73 1.61
CA VAL A 17 -2.98 -10.44 0.36
C VAL A 17 -3.31 -11.90 0.66
N PRO A 18 -4.43 -12.44 0.13
CA PRO A 18 -4.74 -13.86 0.22
C PRO A 18 -3.60 -14.74 -0.31
N LYS A 19 -3.30 -15.85 0.36
CA LYS A 19 -2.14 -16.69 0.06
C LYS A 19 -2.11 -17.20 -1.39
N ASP A 20 -3.28 -17.55 -1.92
CA ASP A 20 -3.51 -17.99 -3.30
C ASP A 20 -3.24 -16.89 -4.33
N LYS A 21 -3.29 -15.61 -3.92
CA LYS A 21 -3.05 -14.45 -4.78
C LYS A 21 -1.64 -13.85 -4.65
N LEU A 22 -0.83 -14.31 -3.69
CA LEU A 22 0.51 -13.75 -3.43
C LEU A 22 1.44 -13.86 -4.63
N GLU A 23 1.40 -14.97 -5.37
CA GLU A 23 2.24 -15.12 -6.57
C GLU A 23 1.85 -14.10 -7.65
N ALA A 24 0.56 -13.96 -7.92
CA ALA A 24 0.04 -12.98 -8.87
C ALA A 24 0.38 -11.54 -8.44
N TYR A 25 0.26 -11.24 -7.14
CA TYR A 25 0.63 -9.96 -6.56
C TYR A 25 2.12 -9.63 -6.80
N ASN A 26 3.03 -10.58 -6.55
CA ASN A 26 4.46 -10.41 -6.78
C ASN A 26 4.77 -10.22 -8.28
N ASN A 27 4.20 -11.07 -9.13
CA ASN A 27 4.40 -11.02 -10.58
C ASN A 27 3.88 -9.70 -11.17
N GLU A 28 2.71 -9.25 -10.72
CA GLU A 28 2.13 -7.96 -11.10
C GLU A 28 2.77 -6.77 -10.40
N PHE A 29 3.56 -6.92 -9.33
CA PHE A 29 4.39 -5.81 -8.86
C PHE A 29 5.68 -5.66 -9.69
N ASN A 30 6.25 -6.77 -10.18
CA ASN A 30 7.59 -6.79 -10.79
C ASN A 30 7.67 -6.38 -12.28
N LYS A 31 6.59 -6.41 -13.06
CA LYS A 31 6.64 -5.92 -14.48
C LYS A 31 7.01 -4.41 -14.55
N LYS A 32 7.63 -3.95 -15.64
CA LYS A 32 8.11 -2.56 -15.82
C LYS A 32 6.97 -1.51 -15.75
N GLY A 33 7.27 -0.29 -15.28
CA GLY A 33 6.37 0.89 -15.37
C GLY A 33 5.49 1.20 -14.15
N LYS A 34 5.70 0.52 -13.01
CA LYS A 34 4.70 0.36 -11.94
C LYS A 34 4.87 1.23 -10.71
N ASN A 35 5.06 2.53 -10.91
CA ASN A 35 5.29 3.47 -9.80
C ASN A 35 4.53 4.78 -9.96
N SER A 36 3.45 4.77 -10.75
CA SER A 36 2.54 5.91 -10.85
C SER A 36 1.48 5.84 -9.76
N LEU A 37 0.93 7.00 -9.41
CA LEU A 37 -0.20 7.08 -8.48
C LEU A 37 -1.39 6.25 -8.98
N GLY A 38 -1.68 6.31 -10.28
CA GLY A 38 -2.75 5.51 -10.90
C GLY A 38 -2.53 4.01 -10.75
N PHE A 39 -1.31 3.52 -11.01
CA PHE A 39 -0.98 2.12 -10.78
C PHE A 39 -1.22 1.72 -9.32
N VAL A 40 -0.74 2.51 -8.36
CA VAL A 40 -0.91 2.22 -6.93
C VAL A 40 -2.38 2.14 -6.54
N LYS A 41 -3.20 3.12 -6.97
CA LYS A 41 -4.63 3.17 -6.65
C LYS A 41 -5.39 1.98 -7.23
N GLU A 42 -4.98 1.47 -8.38
CA GLU A 42 -5.65 0.31 -8.99
C GLU A 42 -5.08 -1.03 -8.52
N PHE A 43 -3.79 -1.11 -8.23
CA PHE A 43 -3.10 -2.36 -7.94
C PHE A 43 -3.53 -2.93 -6.58
N PHE A 44 -3.40 -2.15 -5.51
CA PHE A 44 -3.64 -2.66 -4.15
C PHE A 44 -5.09 -3.15 -3.93
N PRO A 45 -6.14 -2.43 -4.36
CA PRO A 45 -7.52 -2.88 -4.17
C PRO A 45 -7.88 -4.17 -4.91
N ARG A 46 -7.11 -4.60 -5.93
CA ARG A 46 -7.33 -5.89 -6.61
C ARG A 46 -6.94 -7.09 -5.73
N TYR A 47 -6.02 -6.88 -4.80
CA TYR A 47 -5.43 -7.95 -3.99
C TYR A 47 -5.77 -7.83 -2.50
N VAL A 48 -6.14 -6.64 -2.04
CA VAL A 48 -6.45 -6.35 -0.64
C VAL A 48 -7.84 -5.72 -0.53
N ASP A 49 -8.65 -6.20 0.42
CA ASP A 49 -9.92 -5.57 0.77
C ASP A 49 -9.67 -4.30 1.59
N ILE A 50 -9.37 -3.20 0.89
CA ILE A 50 -9.05 -1.91 1.51
C ILE A 50 -10.19 -1.41 2.41
N PRO A 51 -11.48 -1.40 2.01
CA PRO A 51 -12.57 -0.95 2.88
C PRO A 51 -12.68 -1.73 4.19
N TYR A 52 -12.46 -3.05 4.16
CA TYR A 52 -12.50 -3.89 5.35
C TYR A 52 -11.29 -3.63 6.26
N TYR A 53 -10.07 -3.76 5.73
CA TYR A 53 -8.85 -3.67 6.52
C TYR A 53 -8.48 -2.25 6.95
N HIS A 54 -9.03 -1.21 6.31
CA HIS A 54 -8.94 0.16 6.81
C HIS A 54 -9.64 0.33 8.16
N LYS A 55 -10.74 -0.41 8.39
CA LYS A 55 -11.48 -0.41 9.65
C LYS A 55 -10.92 -1.42 10.64
N PHE A 56 -10.44 -2.56 10.14
CA PHE A 56 -9.99 -3.70 10.94
C PHE A 56 -8.61 -4.19 10.47
N PRO A 57 -7.55 -3.40 10.66
CA PRO A 57 -6.20 -3.83 10.28
C PRO A 57 -5.75 -5.03 11.12
N ILE A 58 -4.83 -5.84 10.60
CA ILE A 58 -4.29 -7.00 11.32
C ILE A 58 -3.49 -6.54 12.55
N ARG A 59 -2.81 -5.40 12.43
CA ARG A 59 -2.09 -4.72 13.52
C ARG A 59 -2.60 -3.29 13.64
N ASP A 60 -2.82 -2.81 14.85
CA ASP A 60 -3.28 -1.42 15.09
C ASP A 60 -2.34 -0.37 14.48
N SER A 61 -1.03 -0.64 14.47
CA SER A 61 -0.02 0.21 13.83
C SER A 61 -0.21 0.39 12.33
N ASP A 62 -0.85 -0.57 11.67
CA ASP A 62 -1.08 -0.53 10.22
C ASP A 62 -2.21 0.42 9.85
N ALA A 63 -2.94 0.98 10.83
CA ALA A 63 -3.85 2.10 10.59
C ALA A 63 -3.14 3.25 9.85
N PHE A 64 -1.84 3.48 10.08
CA PHE A 64 -1.07 4.48 9.33
C PHE A 64 -0.86 4.10 7.86
N LEU A 65 -0.70 2.81 7.54
CA LEU A 65 -0.60 2.32 6.16
C LEU A 65 -1.92 2.59 5.41
N PHE A 66 -3.04 2.17 5.99
CA PHE A 66 -4.35 2.36 5.36
C PHE A 66 -4.75 3.83 5.28
N ASN A 67 -4.51 4.62 6.33
CA ASN A 67 -4.77 6.07 6.29
C ASN A 67 -3.92 6.76 5.23
N TYR A 68 -2.65 6.37 5.07
CA TYR A 68 -1.84 6.91 3.99
C TYR A 68 -2.42 6.55 2.62
N PHE A 69 -2.82 5.30 2.43
CA PHE A 69 -3.36 4.82 1.17
C PHE A 69 -4.71 5.46 0.80
N VAL A 70 -5.64 5.56 1.76
CA VAL A 70 -7.01 6.05 1.52
C VAL A 70 -7.09 7.57 1.49
N ILE A 71 -6.34 8.26 2.36
CA ILE A 71 -6.46 9.71 2.55
C ILE A 71 -5.32 10.43 1.85
N ASP A 72 -4.07 10.11 2.20
CA ASP A 72 -2.93 10.91 1.77
C ASP A 72 -2.62 10.73 0.29
N LEU A 73 -2.79 9.53 -0.28
CA LEU A 73 -2.62 9.32 -1.72
C LEU A 73 -3.64 10.10 -2.55
N GLU A 74 -4.86 10.30 -2.06
CA GLU A 74 -5.88 11.11 -2.74
C GLU A 74 -5.52 12.60 -2.69
N LEU A 75 -5.14 13.10 -1.51
CA LEU A 75 -4.90 14.53 -1.30
C LEU A 75 -3.53 15.01 -1.81
N TYR A 76 -2.50 14.18 -1.66
CA TYR A 76 -1.11 14.58 -1.86
C TYR A 76 -0.35 13.73 -2.88
N GLY A 77 -0.94 12.62 -3.32
CA GLY A 77 -0.28 11.63 -4.19
C GLY A 77 0.86 10.88 -3.49
N LEU A 78 1.82 10.38 -4.27
CA LEU A 78 2.98 9.63 -3.77
C LEU A 78 4.03 10.56 -3.13
N LYS A 79 3.68 11.20 -2.01
CA LYS A 79 4.54 12.09 -1.22
C LYS A 79 4.78 11.53 0.18
N GLN A 80 5.93 11.88 0.76
CA GLN A 80 6.27 11.51 2.14
C GLN A 80 5.56 12.43 3.13
N THR A 81 4.31 12.11 3.48
CA THR A 81 3.54 12.82 4.49
C THR A 81 3.92 12.39 5.91
N ASN A 82 3.38 13.08 6.92
CA ASN A 82 3.58 12.67 8.32
C ASN A 82 2.96 11.29 8.60
N THR A 83 1.84 10.95 7.98
CA THR A 83 1.22 9.62 8.06
C THR A 83 2.16 8.56 7.49
N PHE A 84 2.75 8.81 6.31
CA PHE A 84 3.74 7.89 5.73
C PHE A 84 4.96 7.69 6.63
N LYS A 85 5.47 8.77 7.23
CA LYS A 85 6.60 8.69 8.17
C LYS A 85 6.26 7.86 9.41
N LYS A 86 5.03 8.00 9.93
CA LYS A 86 4.54 7.17 11.04
C LYS A 86 4.44 5.70 10.64
N PHE A 87 3.81 5.41 9.50
CA PHE A 87 3.77 4.06 8.94
C PHE A 87 5.18 3.45 8.85
N LYS A 88 6.12 4.16 8.20
CA LYS A 88 7.51 3.71 8.05
C LYS A 88 8.23 3.43 9.37
N ARG A 89 7.85 4.11 10.46
CA ARG A 89 8.45 3.90 11.78
C ARG A 89 8.02 2.58 12.43
N TYR A 90 6.82 2.10 12.11
CA TYR A 90 6.26 0.86 12.64
C TYR A 90 6.38 -0.33 11.67
N PHE A 91 6.86 -0.06 10.45
CA PHE A 91 7.14 -1.03 9.41
C PHE A 91 8.54 -1.64 9.58
#